data_AF-A0A7G9RGI2-F1
#
_entry.id   AF-A0A7G9RGI2-F1
#
_cell.length_a   1.000
_cell.length_b   1.000
_cell.length_c   1.000
_cell.angle_alpha   90.00
_cell.angle_beta   90.00
_cell.angle_gamma   90.00
#
_symmetry.space_group_name_H-M   'P 1'
#
loop_
_entity.id
_entity.type
_entity.pdbx_description
1 polymer ?
#
loop_
_entity_poly.entity_id
_entity_poly.type
_entity_poly.pdbx_seq_one_letter_code
_entity_poly.pdbx_strand_id
1 'polypeptide(L)'
;MKAAAVTVAVTLNFALTSCAGTGGSQTSSDCSAQVRAAGIVYTSHGYTERSATKRSSAEEADCEDMGPDAADSVFPESPRHVTTWTFANYPPAKVLGVRSGKTDSFVVFVADSVPDEESDRIYEDLASEAR
;
A
#
# COMPACT_ATOMS: atom_id res chain seq x y z
N MET A 1 -58.81 2.12 -50.87
CA MET A 1 -57.67 3.00 -50.52
C MET A 1 -56.73 2.17 -49.66
N LYS A 2 -55.49 1.94 -50.13
CA LYS A 2 -54.55 0.97 -49.56
C LYS A 2 -53.88 1.58 -48.32
N ALA A 3 -53.97 0.87 -47.19
CA ALA A 3 -53.46 1.31 -45.89
C ALA A 3 -51.92 1.29 -45.86
N ALA A 4 -51.37 2.33 -45.23
CA ALA A 4 -49.97 2.68 -45.18
C ALA A 4 -49.14 1.75 -44.29
N ALA A 5 -47.87 1.60 -44.67
CA ALA A 5 -46.82 0.94 -43.92
C ALA A 5 -46.56 1.66 -42.58
N VAL A 6 -46.46 0.89 -41.49
CA VAL A 6 -45.96 1.36 -40.21
C VAL A 6 -44.67 0.60 -39.91
N THR A 7 -43.56 1.31 -40.07
CA THR A 7 -42.21 0.85 -39.73
C THR A 7 -42.07 0.87 -38.22
N VAL A 8 -42.04 -0.30 -37.59
CA VAL A 8 -41.79 -0.43 -36.15
C VAL A 8 -40.27 -0.41 -35.92
N ALA A 9 -39.74 0.74 -35.50
CA ALA A 9 -38.38 0.85 -35.00
C ALA A 9 -38.33 0.30 -33.56
N VAL A 10 -37.85 -0.95 -33.41
CA VAL A 10 -37.56 -1.53 -32.11
C VAL A 10 -36.18 -1.02 -31.67
N THR A 11 -36.17 0.03 -30.85
CA THR A 11 -34.96 0.49 -30.15
C THR A 11 -34.65 -0.48 -29.01
N LEU A 12 -33.67 -1.35 -29.27
CA LEU A 12 -33.18 -2.35 -28.35
C LEU A 12 -32.27 -1.68 -27.30
N ASN A 13 -32.85 -1.27 -26.17
CA ASN A 13 -32.13 -0.80 -24.99
C ASN A 13 -31.50 -2.00 -24.26
N PHE A 14 -30.24 -2.33 -24.56
CA PHE A 14 -29.44 -3.18 -23.70
C PHE A 14 -28.79 -2.31 -22.63
N ALA A 15 -29.27 -2.47 -21.40
CA ALA A 15 -28.68 -1.91 -20.20
C ALA A 15 -27.21 -2.34 -20.09
N LEU A 16 -26.31 -1.37 -20.14
CA LEU A 16 -24.92 -1.57 -19.76
C LEU A 16 -24.89 -1.88 -18.26
N THR A 17 -24.61 -3.14 -17.93
CA THR A 17 -24.24 -3.56 -16.58
C THR A 17 -22.94 -2.85 -16.20
N SER A 18 -23.09 -1.67 -15.62
CA SER A 18 -22.05 -0.90 -14.97
C SER A 18 -21.63 -1.66 -13.70
N CYS A 19 -20.66 -2.56 -13.81
CA CYS A 19 -19.82 -2.94 -12.67
C CYS A 19 -18.88 -1.76 -12.36
N ALA A 20 -19.44 -0.69 -11.79
CA ALA A 20 -18.67 0.34 -11.12
C ALA A 20 -18.54 -0.10 -9.66
N GLY A 21 -17.40 -0.66 -9.32
CA GLY A 21 -17.12 -1.21 -8.00
C GLY A 21 -15.64 -1.46 -7.81
N THR A 22 -14.90 -0.35 -7.71
CA THR A 22 -13.58 -0.23 -7.08
C THR A 22 -12.44 -1.01 -7.73
N GLY A 23 -11.72 -0.31 -8.62
CA GLY A 23 -10.32 -0.61 -8.89
C GLY A 23 -9.51 -0.46 -7.61
N GLY A 24 -9.39 -1.54 -6.86
CA GLY A 24 -8.17 -1.81 -6.11
C GLY A 24 -7.18 -2.32 -7.14
N SER A 25 -6.13 -1.55 -7.42
CA SER A 25 -4.95 -2.14 -8.03
C SER A 25 -4.48 -3.21 -7.04
N GLN A 26 -4.86 -4.47 -7.27
CA GLN A 26 -4.11 -5.60 -6.77
C GLN A 26 -2.78 -5.52 -7.51
N THR A 27 -1.86 -4.75 -6.94
CA THR A 27 -0.47 -4.80 -7.37
C THR A 27 -0.02 -6.22 -7.09
N SER A 28 0.39 -6.88 -8.16
CA SER A 28 1.08 -8.16 -8.14
C SER A 28 2.10 -8.21 -7.01
N SER A 29 2.19 -9.40 -6.42
CA SER A 29 3.20 -9.89 -5.47
C SER A 29 2.71 -9.90 -4.01
N ASP A 30 2.59 -11.10 -3.44
CA ASP A 30 2.36 -11.33 -1.99
C ASP A 30 3.54 -10.88 -1.11
N CYS A 31 4.57 -10.26 -1.72
CA CYS A 31 5.73 -9.68 -1.05
C CYS A 31 5.32 -8.63 -0.04
N SER A 32 5.65 -8.88 1.23
CA SER A 32 5.61 -7.82 2.22
C SER A 32 6.67 -6.78 1.90
N ALA A 33 6.27 -5.51 1.76
CA ALA A 33 7.24 -4.44 1.53
C ALA A 33 8.12 -4.28 2.78
N GLN A 34 9.44 -4.25 2.59
CA GLN A 34 10.39 -4.10 3.68
C GLN A 34 11.37 -2.96 3.45
N VAL A 35 11.79 -2.35 4.55
CA VAL A 35 12.89 -1.38 4.57
C VAL A 35 13.89 -1.72 5.67
N ARG A 36 15.15 -1.37 5.48
CA ARG A 36 16.21 -1.54 6.47
C ARG A 36 16.87 -0.21 6.81
N ALA A 37 16.85 0.13 8.10
CA ALA A 37 17.45 1.37 8.60
C ALA A 37 18.32 1.07 9.82
N ALA A 38 19.59 1.49 9.76
CA ALA A 38 20.56 1.25 10.84
C ALA A 38 20.63 -0.23 11.30
N GLY A 39 20.50 -1.17 10.36
CA GLY A 39 20.54 -2.61 10.62
C GLY A 39 19.24 -3.23 11.15
N ILE A 40 18.17 -2.46 11.31
CA ILE A 40 16.85 -2.95 11.71
C ILE A 40 15.98 -3.13 10.46
N VAL A 41 15.33 -4.29 10.33
CA VAL A 41 14.36 -4.58 9.27
C VAL A 41 12.96 -4.21 9.76
N TYR A 42 12.21 -3.55 8.89
CA TYR A 42 10.83 -3.17 9.13
C TYR A 42 9.95 -3.68 8.01
N THR A 43 8.78 -4.18 8.37
CA THR A 43 7.77 -4.70 7.44
C THR A 43 6.57 -3.75 7.35
N SER A 44 5.95 -3.62 6.19
CA SER A 44 4.80 -2.72 5.98
C SER A 44 3.51 -3.26 6.63
N HIS A 45 2.78 -2.41 7.37
CA HIS A 45 1.51 -2.76 8.02
C HIS A 45 0.28 -2.00 7.50
N GLY A 46 0.46 -0.97 6.68
CA GLY A 46 -0.65 -0.22 6.09
C GLY A 46 -0.32 1.24 5.83
N TYR A 47 -1.34 2.11 5.80
CA TYR A 47 -1.20 3.53 5.52
C TYR A 47 -1.77 4.39 6.67
N THR A 48 -1.20 5.57 6.87
CA THR A 48 -1.71 6.61 7.77
C THR A 48 -1.57 7.99 7.12
N GLU A 49 -2.43 8.93 7.52
CA GLU A 49 -2.32 10.36 7.20
C GLU A 49 -1.82 11.18 8.40
N ARG A 50 -1.44 10.51 9.51
CA ARG A 50 -0.93 11.18 10.70
C ARG A 50 0.35 11.94 10.35
N SER A 51 0.45 13.14 10.91
CA SER A 51 1.62 14.00 10.75
C SER A 51 2.91 13.28 11.17
N ALA A 52 3.93 13.37 10.32
CA ALA A 52 5.21 12.73 10.55
C ALA A 52 6.37 13.67 10.24
N THR A 53 7.48 13.53 10.98
CA THR A 53 8.69 14.35 10.79
C THR A 53 9.72 13.59 9.98
N LYS A 54 10.25 14.22 8.93
CA LYS A 54 11.33 13.66 8.10
C LYS A 54 12.55 13.35 8.97
N ARG A 55 13.12 12.15 8.83
CA ARG A 55 14.23 11.67 9.65
C ARG A 55 15.49 11.38 8.83
N SER A 56 15.54 10.24 8.16
CA SER A 56 16.76 9.71 7.52
C SER A 56 16.41 8.96 6.23
N SER A 57 17.35 8.24 5.64
CA SER A 57 17.06 7.24 4.61
C SER A 57 16.99 5.83 5.21
N ALA A 58 16.34 4.92 4.48
CA ALA A 58 16.38 3.47 4.67
C ALA A 58 16.66 2.79 3.32
N GLU A 59 17.24 1.60 3.36
CA GLU A 59 17.37 0.71 2.23
C GLU A 59 16.00 0.08 1.96
N GLU A 60 15.59 0.00 0.69
CA GLU A 60 14.36 -0.65 0.25
C GLU A 60 14.67 -2.06 -0.23
N ALA A 61 13.85 -3.03 0.18
CA ALA A 61 13.92 -4.39 -0.33
C ALA A 61 13.28 -4.48 -1.73
N ASP A 62 13.81 -5.36 -2.57
CA ASP A 62 13.17 -5.78 -3.81
C ASP A 62 12.33 -7.03 -3.52
N CYS A 63 11.18 -7.11 -4.20
CA CYS A 63 10.32 -8.28 -4.17
C CYS A 63 10.85 -9.31 -5.17
N GLU A 64 11.15 -10.52 -4.70
CA GLU A 64 11.61 -11.65 -5.52
C GLU A 64 10.55 -12.78 -5.50
N ASP A 65 9.36 -12.51 -6.02
CA ASP A 65 8.23 -13.46 -6.04
C ASP A 65 8.21 -14.41 -7.26
N MET A 66 9.19 -14.31 -8.17
CA MET A 66 9.24 -15.10 -9.39
C MET A 66 10.44 -16.04 -9.44
N GLY A 67 10.18 -17.35 -9.49
CA GLY A 67 11.21 -18.38 -9.72
C GLY A 67 11.04 -19.59 -8.81
N PRO A 68 11.83 -20.67 -9.04
CA PRO A 68 11.78 -21.87 -8.20
C PRO A 68 12.31 -21.65 -6.77
N ASP A 69 13.09 -20.60 -6.55
CA ASP A 69 13.71 -20.23 -5.27
C ASP A 69 13.26 -18.83 -4.80
N ALA A 70 12.03 -18.42 -5.17
CA ALA A 70 11.47 -17.10 -4.86
C ALA A 70 11.60 -16.77 -3.36
N ALA A 71 12.24 -15.64 -3.05
CA ALA A 71 12.38 -15.09 -1.71
C ALA A 71 11.44 -13.89 -1.58
N ASP A 72 10.62 -13.84 -0.53
CA ASP A 72 9.54 -12.85 -0.43
C ASP A 72 10.05 -11.40 -0.55
N SER A 73 10.96 -10.99 0.33
CA SER A 73 11.55 -9.65 0.33
C SER A 73 13.06 -9.76 0.55
N VAL A 74 13.86 -9.21 -0.37
CA VAL A 74 15.31 -9.29 -0.31
C VAL A 74 15.96 -7.90 -0.39
N PHE A 75 17.05 -7.71 0.35
CA PHE A 75 17.87 -6.52 0.24
C PHE A 75 19.05 -6.79 -0.70
N PRO A 76 19.08 -6.26 -1.93
CA PRO A 76 20.16 -6.50 -2.87
C PRO A 76 21.47 -5.84 -2.41
N GLU A 77 22.60 -6.17 -3.02
CA GLU A 77 23.91 -5.58 -2.70
C GLU A 77 23.96 -4.06 -2.89
N SER A 78 23.14 -3.54 -3.81
CA SER A 78 23.00 -2.10 -4.10
C SER A 78 21.53 -1.69 -3.99
N PRO A 79 20.99 -1.57 -2.76
CA PRO A 79 19.57 -1.29 -2.57
C PRO A 79 19.21 0.14 -2.96
N ARG A 80 17.96 0.32 -3.40
CA ARG A 80 17.39 1.67 -3.49
C ARG A 80 17.26 2.25 -2.09
N HIS A 81 17.29 3.58 -2.00
CA HIS A 81 17.08 4.27 -0.74
C HIS A 81 15.79 5.08 -0.77
N VAL A 82 14.98 4.92 0.27
CA VAL A 82 13.78 5.71 0.51
C VAL A 82 14.02 6.67 1.67
N THR A 83 13.37 7.83 1.64
CA THR A 83 13.33 8.70 2.82
C THR A 83 12.41 8.08 3.87
N THR A 84 12.71 8.28 5.14
CA THR A 84 11.88 7.83 6.26
C THR A 84 11.38 9.01 7.09
N TRP A 85 10.24 8.79 7.73
CA TRP A 85 9.57 9.73 8.62
C TRP A 85 9.27 9.07 9.95
N THR A 86 9.04 9.89 10.97
CA THR A 86 8.77 9.43 12.34
C THR A 86 7.47 10.02 12.84
N PHE A 87 6.71 9.20 13.56
CA PHE A 87 5.44 9.59 14.16
C PHE A 87 5.68 10.01 15.61
N ALA A 88 4.92 11.00 16.08
CA ALA A 88 4.95 11.38 17.50
C ALA A 88 4.61 10.18 18.39
N ASN A 89 5.21 10.12 19.58
CA ASN A 89 5.02 9.06 20.57
C ASN A 89 5.52 7.66 20.19
N TYR A 90 6.05 7.48 18.98
CA TYR A 90 6.64 6.21 18.55
C TYR A 90 8.16 6.30 18.40
N PRO A 91 8.92 5.40 19.05
CA PRO A 91 10.35 5.37 18.85
C PRO A 91 10.66 4.91 17.40
N PRO A 92 11.61 5.57 16.72
CA PRO A 92 12.01 5.22 15.34
C PRO A 92 12.58 3.81 15.19
N ALA A 93 13.05 3.20 16.29
CA ALA A 93 13.50 1.82 16.33
C ALA A 93 12.33 0.81 16.30
N LYS A 94 11.09 1.27 16.45
CA LYS A 94 9.87 0.46 16.36
C LYS A 94 9.07 0.79 15.11
N VAL A 95 8.96 2.08 14.76
CA VAL A 95 8.05 2.52 13.69
C VAL A 95 8.70 3.57 12.81
N LEU A 96 8.55 3.41 11.50
CA LEU A 96 8.92 4.38 10.48
C LEU A 96 7.76 4.58 9.52
N GLY A 97 7.69 5.77 8.93
CA GLY A 97 6.84 6.06 7.79
C GLY A 97 7.67 6.18 6.51
N VAL A 98 7.11 5.80 5.37
CA VAL A 98 7.60 6.17 4.03
C VAL A 98 6.47 6.86 3.29
N ARG A 99 6.69 8.08 2.81
CA ARG A 99 5.66 8.86 2.11
C ARG A 99 5.23 8.17 0.82
N SER A 100 3.92 7.95 0.65
CA SER A 100 3.33 7.39 -0.56
C SER A 100 2.86 8.52 -1.49
N GLY A 101 3.51 8.65 -2.64
CA GLY A 101 3.05 9.55 -3.71
C GLY A 101 3.04 11.04 -3.35
N LYS A 102 2.03 11.76 -3.84
CA LYS A 102 1.92 13.23 -3.75
C LYS A 102 1.10 13.72 -2.56
N THR A 103 0.37 12.85 -1.88
CA THR A 103 -0.41 13.18 -0.68
C THR A 103 0.49 13.16 0.56
N ASP A 104 0.01 13.72 1.69
CA ASP A 104 0.67 13.59 3.00
C ASP A 104 0.32 12.24 3.67
N SER A 105 0.27 11.16 2.88
CA SER A 105 0.05 9.80 3.36
C SER A 105 1.38 9.04 3.47
N PHE A 106 1.49 8.20 4.49
CA PHE A 106 2.67 7.39 4.77
C PHE A 106 2.30 5.92 4.82
N VAL A 107 3.07 5.09 4.14
CA VAL A 107 3.15 3.65 4.44
C VAL A 107 3.79 3.51 5.81
N VAL A 108 3.15 2.79 6.72
CA VAL A 108 3.65 2.49 8.05
C VAL A 108 4.48 1.21 8.01
N PHE A 109 5.70 1.30 8.49
CA PHE A 109 6.64 0.20 8.64
C PHE A 109 6.91 -0.03 10.13
N VAL A 110 6.73 -1.27 10.59
CA VAL A 110 7.00 -1.67 11.98
C VAL A 110 8.19 -2.61 12.00
N ALA A 111 9.10 -2.44 12.96
CA ALA A 111 10.30 -3.26 13.06
C ALA A 111 9.95 -4.71 13.39
N ASP A 112 10.58 -5.68 12.72
CA ASP A 112 10.29 -7.11 12.89
C ASP A 112 10.59 -7.62 14.32
N SER A 113 11.37 -6.85 15.11
CA SER A 113 11.60 -7.14 16.52
C SER A 113 10.42 -6.79 17.44
N VAL A 114 9.43 -6.05 16.94
CA VAL A 114 8.22 -5.70 17.68
C VAL A 114 7.26 -6.89 17.62
N PRO A 115 6.74 -7.39 18.76
CA PRO A 115 5.78 -8.50 18.76
C PRO A 115 4.51 -8.15 17.98
N ASP A 116 3.91 -9.12 17.29
CA ASP A 116 2.71 -8.93 16.44
C ASP A 116 1.57 -8.18 17.16
N GLU A 117 1.25 -8.56 18.40
CA GLU A 117 0.23 -7.87 19.21
C GLU A 117 0.54 -6.40 19.49
N GLU A 118 1.82 -6.03 19.54
CA GLU A 118 2.24 -4.64 19.66
C GLU A 118 2.22 -3.93 18.30
N SER A 119 2.63 -4.62 17.23
CA SER A 119 2.57 -4.11 15.85
C SER A 119 1.14 -3.77 15.43
N ASP A 120 0.17 -4.63 15.75
CA ASP A 120 -1.25 -4.40 15.47
C ASP A 120 -1.77 -3.18 16.23
N ARG A 121 -1.46 -3.05 17.53
CA ARG A 121 -1.87 -1.89 18.33
C ARG A 121 -1.26 -0.57 17.84
N ILE A 122 0.01 -0.61 17.43
CA ILE A 122 0.70 0.54 16.81
C ILE A 122 -0.04 0.97 15.55
N TYR A 123 -0.35 0.01 14.68
CA TYR A 123 -1.04 0.31 13.42
C TYR A 123 -2.45 0.85 13.66
N GLU A 124 -3.23 0.22 14.53
CA GLU A 124 -4.59 0.66 14.89
C GLU A 124 -4.60 2.09 15.42
N ASP A 125 -3.67 2.43 16.32
CA ASP A 125 -3.52 3.79 16.82
C ASP A 125 -3.20 4.78 15.68
N LEU A 126 -2.22 4.48 14.83
CA LEU A 126 -1.83 5.33 13.71
C LEU A 126 -2.93 5.46 12.64
N ALA A 127 -3.78 4.45 12.47
CA ALA A 127 -4.87 4.44 11.49
C ALA A 127 -6.12 5.20 12.00
N SER A 128 -6.33 5.28 13.31
CA SER A 128 -7.55 5.83 13.92
C SER A 128 -7.78 7.33 13.67
N GLU A 129 -6.72 8.10 13.39
CA GLU A 129 -6.81 9.55 13.11
C GLU A 129 -6.88 9.91 11.62
N ALA A 130 -6.88 8.90 10.72
CA ALA A 130 -7.07 9.11 9.28
C ALA A 130 -8.56 9.21 8.88
N ARG A 131 -9.47 9.47 9.83
CA ARG A 131 -10.93 9.53 9.63
C ARG A 131 -11.52 10.87 10.07
#